data_AF-A0A9W6NUK2-F1
#
_entry.id   AF-A0A9W6NUK2-F1
#
_cell.length_a   1.000
_cell.length_b   1.000
_cell.length_c   1.000
_cell.angle_alpha   90.00
_cell.angle_beta   90.00
_cell.angle_gamma   90.00
#
_symmetry.space_group_name_H-M   'P 1'
#
loop_
_entity.id
_entity.type
_entity.pdbx_description
1 polymer ?
#
loop_
_entity_poly.entity_id
_entity_poly.type
_entity_poly.pdbx_seq_one_letter_code
_entity_poly.pdbx_strand_id
1 'polypeptide(L)'
;MGGPFARSPREHSDEPLPGFKLAYPMLAADGASCGFSGVTLGRAHVYRAVDDAICAHGSRHACPSRWCDCGFYCFHEMGSARDLACEPDHRSAVLLEVAASGRYRRYERGLRYARQRVKTVRIGRCECGRPADLLADSGAGSVGWRRLLPVCRNCAADRPVLGPERFAELAGGVEVVLEGRPTGLADDEEQAPVAASPEVPAEDPGTVAVLSAEVAVLHARLDETLSRLEEVQARLDELTRRDRP
;
A
#
# COMPACT_ATOMS: atom_id res chain seq x y z
N MET A 1 34.14 -24.03 -10.77
CA MET A 1 34.44 -22.66 -10.28
C MET A 1 33.42 -21.70 -10.88
N GLY A 2 32.43 -21.27 -10.10
CA GLY A 2 31.44 -20.28 -10.56
C GLY A 2 31.97 -18.87 -10.26
N GLY A 3 32.10 -18.03 -11.29
CA GLY A 3 32.58 -16.66 -11.14
C GLY A 3 31.65 -15.77 -10.30
N PRO A 4 32.10 -14.55 -9.93
CA PRO A 4 31.41 -13.64 -8.99
C PRO A 4 30.04 -13.11 -9.47
N PHE A 5 29.52 -13.60 -10.60
CA PHE A 5 28.22 -13.23 -11.18
C PHE A 5 27.27 -14.43 -11.34
N ALA A 6 27.50 -15.54 -10.62
CA ALA A 6 26.56 -16.65 -10.61
C ALA A 6 25.18 -16.16 -10.10
N ARG A 7 24.20 -16.09 -11.02
CA ARG A 7 22.82 -15.75 -10.68
C ARG A 7 22.33 -16.74 -9.64
N SER A 8 21.95 -16.25 -8.45
CA SER A 8 21.28 -17.09 -7.46
C SER A 8 20.10 -17.79 -8.12
N PRO A 9 19.89 -19.10 -7.88
CA PRO A 9 18.74 -19.83 -8.36
C PRO A 9 17.45 -19.06 -8.06
N ARG A 10 16.57 -18.95 -9.05
CA ARG A 10 15.28 -18.28 -8.88
C ARG A 10 14.34 -19.26 -8.19
N GLU A 11 13.93 -18.92 -6.98
CA GLU A 11 12.94 -19.72 -6.25
C GLU A 11 11.56 -19.59 -6.93
N HIS A 12 10.90 -20.74 -7.10
CA HIS A 12 9.58 -20.89 -7.72
C HIS A 12 8.77 -21.92 -6.93
N SER A 13 7.47 -21.74 -6.83
CA SER A 13 6.54 -22.70 -6.23
C SER A 13 5.40 -22.97 -7.20
N ASP A 14 5.10 -24.25 -7.43
CA ASP A 14 3.98 -24.66 -8.27
C ASP A 14 2.64 -24.53 -7.53
N GLU A 15 2.68 -24.60 -6.19
CA GLU A 15 1.54 -24.34 -5.32
C GLU A 15 1.60 -22.94 -4.71
N PRO A 16 0.46 -22.24 -4.56
CA PRO A 16 0.44 -20.95 -3.88
C PRO A 16 0.84 -21.05 -2.41
N LEU A 17 1.77 -20.20 -1.98
CA LEU A 17 2.24 -20.10 -0.60
C LEU A 17 1.34 -19.13 0.19
N PRO A 18 0.84 -19.51 1.37
CA PRO A 18 0.06 -18.60 2.21
C PRO A 18 0.95 -17.49 2.79
N GLY A 19 0.36 -16.33 3.07
CA GLY A 19 1.00 -15.29 3.85
C GLY A 19 0.08 -14.14 4.20
N PHE A 20 0.59 -13.22 5.02
CA PHE A 20 -0.20 -12.15 5.62
C PHE A 20 0.46 -10.79 5.40
N LYS A 21 -0.31 -9.76 5.04
CA LYS A 21 0.23 -8.40 4.89
C LYS A 21 -0.80 -7.32 5.19
N LEU A 22 -0.34 -6.09 5.37
CA LEU A 22 -1.22 -4.92 5.47
C LEU A 22 -1.31 -4.19 4.14
N ALA A 23 -2.48 -3.61 3.88
CA ALA A 23 -2.70 -2.71 2.76
C ALA A 23 -3.81 -1.72 3.08
N TYR A 24 -3.79 -0.54 2.46
CA TYR A 24 -4.93 0.36 2.49
C TYR A 24 -5.96 -0.07 1.43
N PRO A 25 -7.24 -0.22 1.81
CA PRO A 25 -8.30 -0.49 0.85
C PRO A 25 -8.56 0.76 -0.02
N MET A 26 -8.76 0.54 -1.31
CA MET A 26 -8.92 1.61 -2.30
C MET A 26 -10.20 1.39 -3.13
N LEU A 27 -10.88 2.48 -3.47
CA LEU A 27 -12.03 2.52 -4.38
C LEU A 27 -11.66 3.34 -5.63
N ALA A 28 -11.92 2.80 -6.82
CA ALA A 28 -11.72 3.55 -8.04
C ALA A 28 -12.61 4.81 -8.09
N ALA A 29 -12.14 5.87 -8.74
CA ALA A 29 -12.88 7.12 -8.83
C ALA A 29 -14.25 6.96 -9.52
N ASP A 30 -14.33 6.05 -10.49
CA ASP A 30 -15.57 5.66 -11.18
C ASP A 30 -16.49 4.76 -10.34
N GLY A 31 -16.05 4.32 -9.15
CA GLY A 31 -16.80 3.41 -8.29
C GLY A 31 -16.95 1.98 -8.84
N ALA A 32 -16.32 1.66 -9.97
CA ALA A 32 -16.53 0.41 -10.67
C ALA A 32 -15.75 -0.75 -10.05
N SER A 33 -14.79 -0.47 -9.17
CA SER A 33 -13.89 -1.50 -8.68
C SER A 33 -13.08 -1.11 -7.44
N CYS A 34 -12.64 -2.12 -6.68
CA CYS A 34 -11.79 -1.96 -5.51
C CYS A 34 -10.40 -2.55 -5.72
N GLY A 35 -9.45 -2.08 -4.93
CA GLY A 35 -8.06 -2.50 -4.95
C GLY A 35 -7.37 -2.20 -3.63
N PHE A 36 -6.05 -2.33 -3.64
CA PHE A 36 -5.23 -2.19 -2.45
C PHE A 36 -3.94 -1.45 -2.77
N SER A 37 -3.49 -0.59 -1.86
CA SER A 37 -2.15 0.00 -1.90
C SER A 37 -1.34 -0.49 -0.71
N GLY A 38 -0.07 -0.83 -0.92
CA GLY A 38 0.81 -1.28 0.17
C GLY A 38 1.04 -0.19 1.22
N VAL A 39 1.41 -0.59 2.44
CA VAL A 39 1.69 0.35 3.55
C VAL A 39 3.12 0.94 3.54
N THR A 40 3.98 0.47 2.63
CA THR A 40 5.37 0.91 2.48
C THR A 40 5.58 1.76 1.22
N LEU A 41 6.83 2.06 0.84
CA LEU A 41 7.22 2.88 -0.32
C LEU A 41 6.53 2.49 -1.64
N GLY A 42 6.12 1.22 -1.82
CA GLY A 42 5.34 0.74 -2.97
C GLY A 42 3.89 1.24 -3.09
N ARG A 43 3.46 2.18 -2.23
CA ARG A 43 2.11 2.77 -2.22
C ARG A 43 1.70 3.48 -3.52
N ALA A 44 2.63 3.71 -4.44
CA ALA A 44 2.37 4.41 -5.69
C ALA A 44 1.44 3.64 -6.65
N HIS A 45 1.37 2.32 -6.55
CA HIS A 45 0.51 1.49 -7.41
C HIS A 45 -0.61 0.83 -6.60
N VAL A 46 -1.85 1.00 -7.06
CA VAL A 46 -3.00 0.26 -6.54
C VAL A 46 -3.13 -1.06 -7.31
N TYR A 47 -2.99 -2.17 -6.60
CA TYR A 47 -3.09 -3.51 -7.16
C TYR A 47 -4.45 -4.15 -6.89
N ARG A 48 -4.84 -5.08 -7.75
CA ARG A 48 -6.08 -5.86 -7.62
C ARG A 48 -5.92 -7.03 -6.65
N ALA A 49 -7.03 -7.67 -6.29
CA ALA A 49 -7.01 -8.88 -5.47
C ALA A 49 -6.16 -9.98 -6.12
N VAL A 50 -6.26 -10.15 -7.43
CA VAL A 50 -5.36 -10.99 -8.23
C VAL A 50 -4.54 -10.09 -9.12
N ASP A 51 -3.23 -10.06 -8.90
CA ASP A 51 -2.35 -9.13 -9.63
C ASP A 51 -0.89 -9.60 -9.60
N ASP A 52 -0.11 -9.06 -10.52
CA ASP A 52 1.33 -9.26 -10.61
C ASP A 52 2.08 -8.07 -9.99
N ALA A 53 3.25 -8.36 -9.41
CA ALA A 53 4.09 -7.36 -8.79
C ALA A 53 4.68 -6.43 -9.86
N ILE A 54 4.50 -5.13 -9.67
CA ILE A 54 5.12 -4.07 -10.49
C ILE A 54 6.04 -3.24 -9.58
N CYS A 55 7.31 -3.11 -9.94
CA CYS A 55 8.26 -2.29 -9.18
C CYS A 55 7.94 -0.80 -9.33
N ALA A 56 7.95 -0.06 -8.22
CA ALA A 56 7.70 1.38 -8.25
C ALA A 56 8.82 2.16 -8.93
N HIS A 57 10.05 1.61 -8.99
CA HIS A 57 11.16 2.15 -9.80
C HIS A 57 11.02 1.89 -11.31
N GLY A 58 9.87 1.39 -11.78
CA GLY A 58 9.49 1.27 -13.20
C GLY A 58 10.27 0.21 -13.96
N SER A 59 9.85 -1.05 -13.95
CA SER A 59 10.33 -2.20 -14.75
C SER A 59 11.85 -2.39 -14.92
N ARG A 60 12.71 -1.64 -14.21
CA ARG A 60 14.18 -1.71 -14.25
C ARG A 60 14.71 -3.07 -13.80
N HIS A 61 13.85 -3.89 -13.20
CA HIS A 61 14.11 -5.28 -12.87
C HIS A 61 12.83 -6.11 -12.90
N ALA A 62 12.98 -7.42 -13.06
CA ALA A 62 11.89 -8.36 -12.88
C ALA A 62 11.59 -8.58 -11.39
N CYS A 63 10.32 -8.52 -11.01
CA CYS A 63 9.89 -8.84 -9.66
C CYS A 63 9.90 -10.36 -9.41
N PRO A 64 10.26 -10.82 -8.20
CA PRO A 64 10.85 -10.05 -7.11
C PRO A 64 12.38 -9.87 -7.25
N SER A 65 12.86 -8.67 -6.91
CA SER A 65 14.30 -8.34 -6.80
C SER A 65 14.64 -7.95 -5.35
N ARG A 66 15.92 -7.99 -4.99
CA ARG A 66 16.43 -7.45 -3.70
C ARG A 66 16.14 -5.97 -3.53
N TRP A 67 16.05 -5.25 -4.65
CA TRP A 67 15.82 -3.81 -4.71
C TRP A 67 14.35 -3.48 -5.03
N CYS A 68 13.43 -4.46 -4.98
CA CYS A 68 12.03 -4.20 -5.26
C CYS A 68 11.35 -3.59 -4.05
N ASP A 69 10.64 -2.50 -4.29
CA ASP A 69 9.76 -1.81 -3.36
C ASP A 69 8.28 -1.99 -3.72
N CYS A 70 7.96 -2.92 -4.61
CA CYS A 70 6.65 -3.22 -5.22
C CYS A 70 5.45 -3.51 -4.29
N GLY A 71 5.56 -3.42 -2.96
CA GLY A 71 4.47 -3.74 -2.02
C GLY A 71 4.05 -5.23 -1.95
N PHE A 72 4.66 -6.10 -2.77
CA PHE A 72 4.41 -7.54 -2.81
C PHE A 72 5.38 -8.28 -1.87
N TYR A 73 5.23 -7.98 -0.59
CA TYR A 73 5.83 -8.69 0.54
C TYR A 73 4.73 -9.15 1.48
N CYS A 74 4.82 -10.36 2.02
CA CYS A 74 3.96 -10.81 3.10
C CYS A 74 4.76 -11.56 4.16
N PHE A 75 4.29 -11.50 5.40
CA PHE A 75 4.79 -12.29 6.50
C PHE A 75 4.32 -13.74 6.39
N HIS A 76 5.11 -14.66 6.95
CA HIS A 76 4.69 -16.06 7.09
C HIS A 76 3.55 -16.20 8.12
N GLU A 77 3.56 -15.36 9.14
CA GLU A 77 2.65 -15.45 10.28
C GLU A 77 1.73 -14.23 10.39
N MET A 78 0.47 -14.48 10.71
CA MET A 78 -0.53 -13.44 10.91
C MET A 78 -0.16 -12.50 12.07
N GLY A 79 0.44 -13.03 13.15
CA GLY A 79 0.90 -12.25 14.30
C GLY A 79 1.85 -11.12 13.89
N SER A 80 2.86 -11.44 13.07
CA SER A 80 3.80 -10.43 12.56
C SER A 80 3.12 -9.32 11.74
N ALA A 81 2.07 -9.65 10.98
CA ALA A 81 1.30 -8.65 10.24
C ALA A 81 0.42 -7.79 11.18
N ARG A 82 -0.10 -8.37 12.26
CA ARG A 82 -0.86 -7.65 13.30
C ARG A 82 0.01 -6.72 14.12
N ASP A 83 1.21 -7.14 14.47
CA ASP A 83 2.16 -6.29 15.19
C ASP A 83 2.45 -5.01 14.40
N LEU A 84 2.61 -5.13 13.08
CA LEU A 84 2.76 -3.97 12.19
C LEU A 84 1.49 -3.08 12.17
N ALA A 85 0.30 -3.65 12.34
CA ALA A 85 -0.96 -2.88 12.33
C ALA A 85 -1.16 -2.05 13.60
N CYS A 86 -0.45 -2.41 14.69
CA CYS A 86 -0.43 -1.63 15.92
C CYS A 86 0.37 -0.32 15.77
N GLU A 87 1.19 -0.17 14.73
CA GLU A 87 1.86 1.09 14.45
C GLU A 87 0.83 2.17 14.07
N PRO A 88 0.93 3.40 14.64
CA PRO A 88 -0.06 4.45 14.40
C PRO A 88 -0.32 4.77 12.93
N ASP A 89 0.71 4.65 12.09
CA ASP A 89 0.65 4.91 10.65
C ASP A 89 -0.13 3.84 9.88
N HIS A 90 -0.29 2.66 10.47
CA HIS A 90 -0.88 1.48 9.84
C HIS A 90 -2.22 1.08 10.45
N ARG A 91 -2.71 1.82 11.45
CA ARG A 91 -3.98 1.54 12.15
C ARG A 91 -5.21 1.48 11.25
N SER A 92 -5.17 2.18 10.11
CA SER A 92 -6.25 2.22 9.13
C SER A 92 -6.09 1.23 7.98
N ALA A 93 -5.00 0.46 7.96
CA ALA A 93 -4.81 -0.60 6.99
C ALA A 93 -5.69 -1.83 7.32
N VAL A 94 -6.03 -2.60 6.29
CA VAL A 94 -6.67 -3.90 6.42
C VAL A 94 -5.61 -5.00 6.41
N LEU A 95 -5.86 -6.10 7.12
CA LEU A 95 -5.01 -7.28 7.08
C LEU A 95 -5.49 -8.19 5.94
N LEU A 96 -4.58 -8.52 5.05
CA LEU A 96 -4.81 -9.41 3.91
C LEU A 96 -4.19 -10.77 4.19
N GLU A 97 -4.98 -11.81 3.98
CA GLU A 97 -4.49 -13.16 3.75
C GLU A 97 -4.33 -13.38 2.25
N VAL A 98 -3.13 -13.79 1.83
CA VAL A 98 -2.79 -13.94 0.41
C VAL A 98 -2.28 -15.33 0.11
N ALA A 99 -2.60 -15.79 -1.10
CA ALA A 99 -1.95 -16.92 -1.75
C ALA A 99 -0.93 -16.37 -2.76
N ALA A 100 0.34 -16.38 -2.38
CA ALA A 100 1.46 -15.91 -3.19
C ALA A 100 1.92 -16.99 -4.17
N SER A 101 2.23 -16.62 -5.42
CA SER A 101 2.58 -17.58 -6.47
C SER A 101 3.65 -17.05 -7.42
N GLY A 102 4.12 -17.94 -8.30
CA GLY A 102 5.18 -17.65 -9.26
C GLY A 102 6.55 -17.56 -8.61
N ARG A 103 7.41 -16.69 -9.14
CA ARG A 103 8.75 -16.47 -8.57
C ARG A 103 8.64 -15.81 -7.21
N TYR A 104 9.47 -16.23 -6.28
CA TYR A 104 9.52 -15.63 -4.96
C TYR A 104 10.96 -15.47 -4.44
N ARG A 105 11.12 -14.77 -3.32
CA ARG A 105 12.34 -14.69 -2.51
C ARG A 105 11.94 -14.79 -1.04
N ARG A 106 12.54 -15.72 -0.31
CA ARG A 106 12.34 -15.85 1.13
C ARG A 106 13.25 -14.90 1.91
N TYR A 107 12.70 -14.41 3.01
CA TYR A 107 13.36 -13.64 4.06
C TYR A 107 13.01 -14.31 5.38
N GLU A 108 13.72 -13.95 6.44
CA GLU A 108 13.50 -14.52 7.78
C GLU A 108 12.03 -14.42 8.22
N ARG A 109 11.41 -13.26 8.01
CA ARG A 109 10.04 -13.00 8.49
C ARG A 109 8.95 -13.20 7.42
N GLY A 110 9.30 -13.51 6.17
CA GLY A 110 8.31 -13.48 5.10
C GLY A 110 8.86 -13.73 3.70
N LEU A 111 8.03 -13.44 2.70
CA LEU A 111 8.34 -13.65 1.29
C LEU A 111 8.02 -12.42 0.45
N ARG A 112 8.86 -12.17 -0.56
CA ARG A 112 8.50 -11.33 -1.71
C ARG A 112 8.12 -12.23 -2.88
N TYR A 113 7.09 -11.88 -3.62
CA TYR A 113 6.52 -12.75 -4.65
C TYR A 113 6.16 -11.97 -5.91
N ALA A 114 6.08 -12.68 -7.04
CA ALA A 114 5.76 -12.11 -8.34
C ALA A 114 4.26 -11.95 -8.57
N ARG A 115 3.42 -12.78 -7.93
CA ARG A 115 1.97 -12.78 -8.12
C ARG A 115 1.25 -13.06 -6.82
N GLN A 116 0.08 -12.46 -6.63
CA GLN A 116 -0.81 -12.76 -5.51
C GLN A 116 -2.22 -13.10 -5.94
N ARG A 117 -2.92 -13.74 -5.02
CA ARG A 117 -4.37 -13.73 -4.89
C ARG A 117 -4.73 -13.43 -3.45
N VAL A 118 -5.43 -12.33 -3.20
CA VAL A 118 -6.05 -12.05 -1.90
C VAL A 118 -7.18 -13.06 -1.69
N LYS A 119 -7.16 -13.72 -0.53
CA LYS A 119 -8.16 -14.70 -0.11
C LYS A 119 -9.17 -14.04 0.82
N THR A 120 -8.65 -13.40 1.87
CA THR A 120 -9.45 -12.80 2.92
C THR A 120 -8.94 -11.40 3.22
N VAL A 121 -9.88 -10.48 3.41
CA VAL A 121 -9.66 -9.10 3.86
C VAL A 121 -10.25 -8.97 5.26
N ARG A 122 -9.41 -8.71 6.24
CA ARG A 122 -9.82 -8.50 7.62
C ARG A 122 -9.85 -7.00 7.89
N ILE A 123 -11.05 -6.49 8.12
CA ILE A 123 -11.29 -5.10 8.48
C ILE A 123 -11.17 -4.98 9.99
N GLY A 124 -10.24 -4.14 10.42
CA GLY A 124 -9.94 -3.92 11.83
C GLY A 124 -10.93 -2.99 12.53
N ARG A 125 -10.43 -2.20 13.47
CA ARG A 125 -11.23 -1.28 14.27
C ARG A 125 -11.32 0.10 13.63
N CYS A 126 -12.40 0.80 13.96
CA CYS A 126 -12.49 2.24 13.78
C CYS A 126 -11.44 2.94 14.67
N GLU A 127 -11.04 4.15 14.27
CA GLU A 127 -10.14 5.00 15.06
C GLU A 127 -10.63 5.26 16.51
N CYS A 128 -11.94 5.28 16.74
CA CYS A 128 -12.52 5.39 18.09
C CYS A 128 -12.42 4.11 18.93
N GLY A 129 -11.82 3.04 18.39
CA GLY A 129 -11.62 1.74 19.05
C GLY A 129 -12.77 0.74 18.89
N ARG A 130 -13.94 1.17 18.39
CA ARG A 130 -15.07 0.26 18.12
C ARG A 130 -14.78 -0.62 16.89
N PRO A 131 -15.40 -1.83 16.79
CA PRO A 131 -15.37 -2.60 15.55
C PRO A 131 -15.82 -1.74 14.37
N ALA A 132 -15.13 -1.84 13.23
CA ALA A 132 -15.57 -1.17 12.03
C ALA A 132 -16.69 -1.98 11.35
N ASP A 133 -17.68 -1.28 10.84
CA ASP A 133 -18.82 -1.86 10.12
C ASP A 133 -18.80 -1.49 8.63
N LEU A 134 -18.09 -0.39 8.31
CA LEU A 134 -18.11 0.28 7.02
C LEU A 134 -16.70 0.71 6.63
N LEU A 135 -16.54 0.99 5.34
CA LEU A 135 -15.35 1.61 4.77
C LEU A 135 -15.71 3.02 4.27
N ALA A 136 -15.27 4.07 4.97
CA ALA A 136 -15.54 5.45 4.58
C ALA A 136 -14.45 6.01 3.67
N ASP A 137 -14.81 6.89 2.75
CA ASP A 137 -13.84 7.69 2.02
C ASP A 137 -12.98 8.50 3.00
N SER A 138 -11.65 8.43 2.84
CA SER A 138 -10.70 9.15 3.67
C SER A 138 -10.48 10.58 3.23
N GLY A 139 -10.98 10.99 2.06
CA GLY A 139 -10.64 12.27 1.42
C GLY A 139 -9.21 12.32 0.86
N ALA A 140 -8.48 11.21 0.91
CA ALA A 140 -7.11 11.08 0.39
C ALA A 140 -7.05 9.91 -0.61
N GLY A 141 -5.95 9.82 -1.36
CA GLY A 141 -5.82 8.76 -2.35
C GLY A 141 -4.64 8.95 -3.29
N SER A 142 -4.77 8.37 -4.47
CA SER A 142 -3.85 8.54 -5.59
C SER A 142 -4.67 8.79 -6.86
N VAL A 143 -4.00 9.13 -7.98
CA VAL A 143 -4.71 9.44 -9.23
C VAL A 143 -5.62 8.29 -9.63
N GLY A 144 -6.93 8.57 -9.73
CA GLY A 144 -7.97 7.59 -10.09
C GLY A 144 -8.46 6.71 -8.92
N TRP A 145 -7.96 6.90 -7.70
CA TRP A 145 -8.23 6.03 -6.56
C TRP A 145 -8.44 6.82 -5.26
N ARG A 146 -9.50 6.48 -4.53
CA ARG A 146 -9.82 7.00 -3.20
C ARG A 146 -9.43 5.97 -2.15
N ARG A 147 -8.75 6.40 -1.10
CA ARG A 147 -8.43 5.55 0.05
C ARG A 147 -9.67 5.42 0.93
N LEU A 148 -9.91 4.22 1.41
CA LEU A 148 -10.98 3.93 2.36
C LEU A 148 -10.41 3.71 3.77
N LEU A 149 -11.20 4.07 4.79
CA LEU A 149 -10.89 3.87 6.20
C LEU A 149 -11.92 2.94 6.86
N PRO A 150 -11.49 1.96 7.66
CA PRO A 150 -12.38 1.23 8.56
C PRO A 150 -13.05 2.20 9.54
N VAL A 151 -14.39 2.25 9.55
CA VAL A 151 -15.15 3.09 10.47
C VAL A 151 -16.36 2.34 11.04
N CYS A 152 -16.72 2.66 12.29
CA CYS A 152 -17.99 2.20 12.86
C CYS A 152 -19.14 3.09 12.35
N ARG A 153 -20.38 2.60 12.41
CA ARG A 153 -21.58 3.36 11.96
C ARG A 153 -21.67 4.77 12.53
N ASN A 154 -21.31 4.95 13.81
CA ASN A 154 -21.37 6.27 14.46
C ASN A 154 -20.30 7.24 13.92
N CYS A 155 -19.09 6.74 13.64
CA CYS A 155 -18.01 7.58 13.15
C CYS A 155 -18.11 7.83 11.64
N ALA A 156 -18.87 7.02 10.90
CA ALA A 156 -19.13 7.26 9.49
C ALA A 156 -19.75 8.66 9.27
N ALA A 157 -20.72 9.03 10.13
CA ALA A 157 -21.48 10.28 10.01
C ALA A 157 -21.98 10.46 8.57
N ASP A 158 -21.83 11.64 7.97
CA ASP A 158 -22.29 11.94 6.61
C ASP A 158 -21.26 11.60 5.52
N ARG A 159 -20.18 10.87 5.84
CA ARG A 159 -19.16 10.51 4.85
C ARG A 159 -19.70 9.48 3.86
N PRO A 160 -19.28 9.53 2.59
CA PRO A 160 -19.51 8.44 1.65
C PRO A 160 -18.91 7.14 2.20
N VAL A 161 -19.73 6.10 2.28
CA VAL A 161 -19.36 4.78 2.81
C VAL A 161 -19.59 3.67 1.80
N LEU A 162 -18.77 2.63 1.94
CA LEU A 162 -18.88 1.39 1.22
C LEU A 162 -19.06 0.24 2.22
N GLY A 163 -20.12 -0.54 2.03
CA GLY A 163 -20.36 -1.74 2.83
C GLY A 163 -19.35 -2.86 2.52
N PRO A 164 -19.10 -3.77 3.48
CA PRO A 164 -18.13 -4.86 3.31
C PRO A 164 -18.49 -5.82 2.17
N GLU A 165 -19.78 -6.11 1.97
CA GLU A 165 -20.26 -6.97 0.87
C GLU A 165 -20.00 -6.34 -0.50
N ARG A 166 -20.36 -5.06 -0.66
CA ARG A 166 -20.09 -4.35 -1.91
C ARG A 166 -18.59 -4.21 -2.17
N PHE A 167 -17.79 -3.98 -1.13
CA PHE A 167 -16.33 -4.02 -1.25
C PHE A 167 -15.83 -5.38 -1.72
N ALA A 168 -16.36 -6.48 -1.16
CA ALA A 168 -16.01 -7.84 -1.56
C ALA A 168 -16.27 -8.08 -3.05
N GLU A 169 -17.45 -7.70 -3.55
CA GLU A 169 -17.83 -7.78 -4.96
C GLU A 169 -16.86 -6.99 -5.85
N LEU A 170 -16.66 -5.71 -5.54
CA LEU A 170 -15.82 -4.80 -6.33
C LEU A 170 -14.33 -5.18 -6.29
N ALA A 171 -13.90 -5.91 -5.26
CA ALA A 171 -12.56 -6.47 -5.14
C ALA A 171 -12.40 -7.84 -5.84
N GLY A 172 -13.43 -8.32 -6.54
CA GLY A 172 -13.39 -9.57 -7.30
C GLY A 172 -13.81 -10.81 -6.50
N GLY A 173 -14.72 -10.64 -5.53
CA GLY A 173 -15.29 -11.74 -4.73
C GLY A 173 -14.36 -12.25 -3.63
N VAL A 174 -13.57 -11.36 -3.01
CA VAL A 174 -12.73 -11.72 -1.86
C VAL A 174 -13.60 -11.93 -0.62
N GLU A 175 -13.18 -12.81 0.29
CA GLU A 175 -13.84 -12.93 1.58
C GLU A 175 -13.53 -11.69 2.44
N VAL A 176 -14.54 -11.09 3.06
CA VAL A 176 -14.37 -9.94 3.96
C VAL A 176 -14.82 -10.33 5.37
N VAL A 177 -13.95 -10.12 6.35
CA VAL A 177 -14.19 -10.43 7.77
C VAL A 177 -14.07 -9.15 8.58
N LEU A 178 -15.10 -8.83 9.36
CA LEU A 178 -15.07 -7.73 10.32
C LEU A 178 -14.50 -8.23 11.66
N GLU A 179 -13.34 -7.73 12.08
CA GLU A 179 -12.73 -8.14 13.33
C GLU A 179 -13.42 -7.51 14.54
N GLY A 180 -13.62 -8.31 15.60
CA GLY A 180 -14.20 -7.84 16.86
C GLY A 180 -15.72 -7.74 16.89
N ARG A 181 -16.43 -8.18 15.83
CA ARG A 181 -17.88 -8.41 15.88
C ARG A 181 -18.16 -9.80 16.47
N PRO A 182 -19.00 -9.94 17.52
CA PRO A 182 -19.50 -11.24 17.91
C PRO A 182 -20.35 -11.81 16.75
N THR A 183 -20.00 -13.01 16.29
CA THR A 183 -20.74 -13.72 15.24
C THR A 183 -22.14 -14.04 15.76
N GLY A 184 -23.18 -13.33 15.28
CA GLY A 184 -24.55 -13.65 15.70
C GLY A 184 -25.64 -12.59 15.57
N LEU A 185 -25.45 -11.48 14.85
CA LEU A 185 -26.55 -10.56 14.54
C LEU A 185 -26.53 -10.25 13.04
N ALA A 186 -27.31 -11.03 12.30
CA ALA A 186 -27.76 -10.69 10.96
C ALA A 186 -28.86 -9.65 11.12
N ASP A 187 -28.61 -8.43 10.66
CA ASP A 187 -29.64 -7.43 10.47
C ASP A 187 -29.63 -7.09 8.99
N ASP A 188 -30.64 -7.61 8.29
CA ASP A 188 -31.15 -7.11 7.03
C ASP A 188 -31.43 -5.61 7.18
N GLU A 189 -30.76 -4.77 6.40
CA GLU A 189 -31.28 -3.43 6.12
C GLU A 189 -30.77 -2.91 4.76
N GLU A 190 -31.77 -2.50 3.98
CA GLU A 190 -31.82 -2.18 2.57
C GLU A 190 -30.81 -1.07 2.16
N GLN A 191 -29.89 -1.40 1.25
CA GLN A 191 -28.94 -0.44 0.67
C GLN A 191 -29.62 0.39 -0.42
N ALA A 192 -29.79 1.69 -0.18
CA ALA A 192 -30.19 2.65 -1.20
C ALA A 192 -29.02 2.93 -2.19
N PRO A 193 -29.29 3.08 -3.50
CA PRO A 193 -28.26 3.36 -4.49
C PRO A 193 -27.85 4.84 -4.46
N VAL A 194 -26.55 5.13 -4.43
CA VAL A 194 -26.04 6.51 -4.50
C VAL A 194 -25.74 6.87 -5.95
N ALA A 195 -26.46 7.88 -6.45
CA ALA A 195 -26.32 8.46 -7.79
C ALA A 195 -25.06 9.35 -7.90
N ALA A 196 -24.60 9.55 -9.14
CA ALA A 196 -23.37 10.25 -9.49
C ALA A 196 -23.49 11.80 -9.56
N SER A 197 -22.36 12.45 -9.25
CA SER A 197 -21.89 13.80 -9.68
C SER A 197 -22.36 15.03 -8.86
N PRO A 198 -21.69 16.20 -8.98
CA PRO A 198 -20.39 16.48 -8.33
C PRO A 198 -20.34 17.87 -7.64
N GLU A 199 -19.72 18.00 -6.47
CA GLU A 199 -19.25 19.30 -5.97
C GLU A 199 -17.89 19.16 -5.29
N VAL A 200 -16.96 20.04 -5.67
CA VAL A 200 -15.57 20.10 -5.21
C VAL A 200 -15.55 20.74 -3.82
N PRO A 201 -15.03 20.08 -2.77
CA PRO A 201 -14.78 20.77 -1.50
C PRO A 201 -13.34 21.28 -1.45
N ALA A 202 -13.22 22.48 -0.88
CA ALA A 202 -11.99 23.24 -0.71
C ALA A 202 -10.90 22.47 0.07
N GLU A 203 -9.66 22.70 -0.33
CA GLU A 203 -8.44 22.13 0.25
C GLU A 203 -8.32 22.47 1.75
N ASP A 204 -8.02 21.45 2.57
CA ASP A 204 -7.71 21.61 3.99
C ASP A 204 -6.37 22.36 4.15
N PRO A 205 -6.36 23.59 4.70
CA PRO A 205 -5.17 24.43 4.80
C PRO A 205 -4.07 23.83 5.70
N GLY A 206 -4.41 22.89 6.58
CA GLY A 206 -3.44 22.19 7.43
C GLY A 206 -2.55 21.22 6.64
N THR A 207 -3.12 20.53 5.66
CA THR A 207 -2.39 19.59 4.80
C THR A 207 -1.43 20.32 3.85
N VAL A 208 -1.84 21.48 3.32
CA VAL A 208 -0.98 22.34 2.48
C VAL A 208 0.22 22.87 3.27
N ALA A 209 0.03 23.22 4.55
CA ALA A 209 1.13 23.71 5.41
C ALA A 209 2.17 22.61 5.72
N VAL A 210 1.73 21.39 6.01
CA VAL A 210 2.63 20.25 6.28
C VAL A 210 3.40 19.85 5.02
N LEU A 211 2.72 19.78 3.87
CA LEU A 211 3.37 19.50 2.58
C LEU A 211 4.37 20.60 2.19
N SER A 212 4.06 21.87 2.47
CA SER A 212 4.98 22.99 2.23
C SER A 212 6.24 22.88 3.09
N ALA A 213 6.12 22.43 4.34
CA ALA A 213 7.26 22.20 5.22
C ALA A 213 8.13 21.03 4.74
N GLU A 214 7.51 19.92 4.30
CA GLU A 214 8.25 18.78 3.73
C GLU A 214 8.98 19.16 2.44
N VAL A 215 8.35 19.93 1.55
CA VAL A 215 8.97 20.45 0.33
C VAL A 215 10.15 21.37 0.66
N ALA A 216 10.03 22.23 1.67
CA ALA A 216 11.14 23.08 2.11
C ALA A 216 12.33 22.26 2.62
N VAL A 217 12.09 21.18 3.36
CA VAL A 217 13.16 20.27 3.82
C VAL A 217 13.80 19.52 2.65
N LEU A 218 13.02 19.11 1.66
CA LEU A 218 13.54 18.47 0.45
C LEU A 218 14.37 19.43 -0.39
N HIS A 219 13.94 20.69 -0.55
CA HIS A 219 14.73 21.73 -1.23
C HIS A 219 16.03 22.02 -0.50
N ALA A 220 16.02 22.15 0.84
CA ALA A 220 17.24 22.37 1.60
C ALA A 220 18.26 21.22 1.44
N ARG A 221 17.78 19.97 1.42
CA ARG A 221 18.65 18.81 1.17
C ARG A 221 19.16 18.77 -0.26
N LEU A 222 18.34 19.16 -1.23
CA LEU A 222 18.75 19.28 -2.63
C LEU A 222 19.87 20.32 -2.78
N ASP A 223 19.70 21.51 -2.19
CA ASP A 223 20.68 22.60 -2.23
C ASP A 223 22.02 22.18 -1.58
N GLU A 224 21.96 21.45 -0.47
CA GLU A 224 23.16 20.89 0.17
C GLU A 224 23.86 19.88 -0.76
N THR A 225 23.11 18.99 -1.41
CA THR A 225 23.71 18.04 -2.34
C THR A 225 24.30 18.70 -3.59
N LEU A 226 23.67 19.74 -4.11
CA LEU A 226 24.19 20.52 -5.23
C LEU A 226 25.48 21.24 -4.83
N SER A 227 25.52 21.86 -3.64
CA SER A 227 26.72 22.53 -3.12
C SER A 227 27.90 21.57 -3.00
N ARG A 228 27.66 20.35 -2.48
CA ARG A 228 28.71 19.32 -2.39
C ARG A 228 29.20 18.85 -3.76
N LEU A 229 28.32 18.77 -4.76
CA LEU A 229 28.71 18.40 -6.12
C LEU A 229 29.59 19.49 -6.76
N GLU A 230 29.25 20.76 -6.55
CA GLU A 230 30.05 21.90 -7.02
C GLU A 230 31.45 21.91 -6.38
N GLU A 231 31.55 21.64 -5.07
CA GLU A 231 32.84 21.52 -4.38
C GLU A 231 33.70 20.37 -4.92
N VAL A 232 33.08 19.22 -5.18
CA VAL A 232 33.77 18.05 -5.76
C VAL A 232 34.23 18.35 -7.19
N GLN A 233 33.39 19.01 -7.98
CA GLN A 233 33.71 19.41 -9.34
C GLN A 233 34.89 20.40 -9.37
N ALA A 234 34.88 21.41 -8.50
CA ALA A 234 35.98 22.38 -8.39
C ALA A 234 37.30 21.72 -7.99
N ARG A 235 37.26 20.74 -7.08
CA ARG A 235 38.44 19.93 -6.70
C ARG A 235 38.96 19.09 -7.86
N LEU A 236 38.07 18.47 -8.64
CA LEU A 236 38.43 17.71 -9.84
C LEU A 236 39.07 18.61 -10.90
N ASP A 237 38.53 19.81 -11.12
CA ASP A 237 39.06 20.76 -12.09
C ASP A 237 40.45 21.27 -11.67
N GLU A 238 40.69 21.51 -10.38
CA GLU A 238 41.99 21.91 -9.85
C GLU A 238 43.03 20.79 -10.00
N LEU A 239 42.67 19.53 -9.72
CA LEU A 239 43.55 18.39 -9.95
C LEU A 239 43.88 18.23 -11.44
N THR A 240 42.87 18.34 -12.30
CA THR A 240 43.05 18.26 -13.76
C THR A 240 43.91 19.39 -14.32
N ARG A 241 43.85 20.59 -13.70
CA ARG A 241 44.68 21.74 -14.08
C ARG A 241 46.14 21.58 -13.62
N ARG A 242 46.37 20.94 -12.47
CA ARG A 242 47.72 20.62 -11.96
C ARG A 242 48.42 19.52 -12.75
N ASP A 243 47.65 18.60 -13.34
CA ASP A 243 48.17 17.51 -14.19
C ASP A 243 48.34 17.90 -15.67
N ARG A 244 48.06 19.16 -16.04
CA ARG A 244 48.27 19.67 -17.41
C ARG A 244 49.70 20.24 -17.52
N PRO A 245 50.57 19.66 -18.37
CA PRO A 245 51.98 20.05 -18.48
C PRO A 245 52.17 21.47 -19.06
#